data_AF-A0A2B7Y0G4-F1
#
_entry.id   AF-A0A2B7Y0G4-F1
#
_cell.length_a   1.000
_cell.length_b   1.000
_cell.length_c   1.000
_cell.angle_alpha   90.00
_cell.angle_beta   90.00
_cell.angle_gamma   90.00
#
_symmetry.space_group_name_H-M   'P 1'
#
loop_
_entity.id
_entity.type
_entity.pdbx_description
1 polymer ?
#
loop_
_entity_poly.entity_id
_entity_poly.type
_entity_poly.pdbx_seq_one_letter_code
_entity_poly.pdbx_strand_id
1 'polypeptide(L)'
;MAIFNASRLLAFLSFLAFALAQNIPPVDYDVIVVGGGPAGLSALSGLSRVRRTALLVDSSQYRNGLTRRMHDIIGSDGVVPSVFRYEARQQIAKYDTATMTNGTVLDINQVKTDPSNLPHFLVTINPPNGGPSYIQTARKIVLATGLEDILPNTPGLAEAWSRGIYWCPWCDGFEHRDQPLGIIGDVSGIKSAMMEVATINQDVMAFTNNSDTPLSEIDGYEELKNNYGVKFEPRAIKNITRIQDGSIHFDAKNGSEFDMFAVHFEDEGNPVNRAAFLTNFESKQRSDLPQKMGLKMADGKIDNKMEGMHTSMDGVFAVGDCNNDGSTNVPHAMFSGKRAAVYIHVAMEKENATAMNMHKAPEKRAQPLSVRELEEIAEREIGNDLETLWQAKVRS
;
A
#
# COMPACT_ATOMS: atom_id res chain seq x y z
N MET A 1 -44.10 16.27 -53.78
CA MET A 1 -43.85 15.07 -52.94
C MET A 1 -42.37 14.74 -53.08
N ALA A 2 -41.48 14.78 -52.09
CA ALA A 2 -41.62 14.90 -50.66
C ALA A 2 -40.43 15.71 -50.12
N ILE A 3 -40.72 16.78 -49.39
CA ILE A 3 -39.75 17.54 -48.58
C ILE A 3 -40.23 17.39 -47.14
N PHE A 4 -39.71 16.38 -46.45
CA PHE A 4 -39.80 16.08 -45.01
C PHE A 4 -38.67 15.04 -44.82
N ASN A 5 -37.71 15.08 -43.89
CA ASN A 5 -37.76 15.58 -42.53
C ASN A 5 -36.32 15.59 -41.90
N ALA A 6 -35.31 16.17 -42.56
CA ALA A 6 -33.92 16.15 -42.03
C ALA A 6 -33.74 17.00 -40.76
N SER A 7 -34.63 17.97 -40.53
CA SER A 7 -34.58 18.91 -39.41
C SER A 7 -35.11 18.34 -38.08
N ARG A 8 -35.81 17.19 -38.10
CA ARG A 8 -36.26 16.52 -36.86
C ARG A 8 -35.24 15.53 -36.29
N LEU A 9 -34.30 15.03 -37.11
CA LEU A 9 -33.26 14.11 -36.63
C LEU A 9 -32.12 14.85 -35.93
N LEU A 10 -31.77 16.08 -36.38
CA LEU A 10 -30.79 16.91 -35.67
C LEU A 10 -31.33 17.49 -34.35
N ALA A 11 -32.64 17.76 -34.25
CA ALA A 11 -33.25 18.24 -33.02
C ALA A 11 -33.39 17.13 -31.95
N PHE A 12 -33.46 15.86 -32.36
CA PHE A 12 -33.48 14.71 -31.43
C PHE A 12 -32.08 14.29 -30.97
N LEU A 13 -31.04 14.53 -31.79
CA LEU A 13 -29.64 14.30 -31.41
C LEU A 13 -29.03 15.44 -30.58
N SER A 14 -29.63 16.64 -30.58
CA SER A 14 -29.22 17.74 -29.69
C SER A 14 -29.83 17.68 -28.29
N PHE A 15 -30.69 16.69 -27.98
CA PHE A 15 -31.29 16.50 -26.66
C PHE A 15 -30.80 15.26 -25.91
N LEU A 16 -29.89 14.45 -26.48
CA LEU A 16 -29.42 13.19 -25.86
C LEU A 16 -27.95 13.16 -25.43
N ALA A 17 -27.30 14.32 -25.31
CA ALA A 17 -26.00 14.44 -24.66
C ALA A 17 -25.86 15.78 -23.94
N PHE A 18 -26.90 16.20 -23.21
CA PHE A 18 -26.60 16.89 -21.95
C PHE A 18 -25.98 15.82 -21.05
N ALA A 19 -24.67 15.64 -21.15
CA ALA A 19 -23.92 15.05 -20.06
C ALA A 19 -24.31 15.86 -18.83
N LEU A 20 -25.08 15.25 -17.93
CA LEU A 20 -25.56 15.93 -16.73
C LEU A 20 -24.31 16.40 -15.99
N ALA A 21 -24.20 17.71 -15.95
CA ALA A 21 -23.16 18.50 -15.32
C ALA A 21 -22.98 18.11 -13.87
N GLN A 22 -21.86 17.51 -13.48
CA GLN A 22 -21.65 17.14 -12.07
C GLN A 22 -20.90 18.27 -11.33
N ASN A 23 -21.58 18.97 -10.42
CA ASN A 23 -21.00 19.93 -9.50
C ASN A 23 -20.06 19.24 -8.50
N ILE A 24 -19.10 20.00 -7.97
CA ILE A 24 -18.20 19.54 -6.90
C ILE A 24 -18.97 19.61 -5.56
N PRO A 25 -19.13 18.49 -4.83
CA PRO A 25 -19.81 18.51 -3.54
C PRO A 25 -18.97 19.28 -2.50
N PRO A 26 -19.60 20.02 -1.58
CA PRO A 26 -18.90 20.57 -0.43
C PRO A 26 -18.47 19.42 0.48
N VAL A 27 -17.17 19.31 0.76
CA VAL A 27 -16.57 18.26 1.58
C VAL A 27 -15.51 18.85 2.52
N ASP A 28 -15.26 18.16 3.62
CA ASP A 28 -14.23 18.53 4.60
C ASP A 28 -12.81 18.34 4.02
N TYR A 29 -12.62 17.27 3.22
CA TYR A 29 -11.33 16.93 2.60
C TYR A 29 -11.47 16.55 1.13
N ASP A 30 -10.47 16.87 0.31
CA ASP A 30 -10.34 16.29 -1.03
C ASP A 30 -10.23 14.76 -0.95
N VAL A 31 -9.40 14.27 -0.01
CA VAL A 31 -9.10 12.83 0.12
C VAL A 31 -9.04 12.41 1.58
N ILE A 32 -9.69 11.28 1.91
CA ILE A 32 -9.42 10.58 3.17
C ILE A 32 -8.56 9.33 2.89
N VAL A 33 -7.43 9.22 3.58
CA VAL A 33 -6.50 8.09 3.55
C VAL A 33 -6.72 7.24 4.80
N VAL A 34 -7.05 5.97 4.62
CA VAL A 34 -7.32 5.03 5.72
C VAL A 34 -6.12 4.11 5.92
N GLY A 35 -5.31 4.42 6.93
CA GLY A 35 -4.13 3.65 7.32
C GLY A 35 -2.85 4.49 7.36
N GLY A 36 -2.14 4.44 8.50
CA GLY A 36 -0.88 5.16 8.73
C GLY A 36 0.40 4.37 8.44
N GLY A 37 0.31 3.30 7.67
CA GLY A 37 1.48 2.56 7.17
C GLY A 37 2.21 3.30 6.04
N PRO A 38 3.32 2.74 5.52
CA PRO A 38 4.11 3.36 4.46
C PRO A 38 3.32 3.75 3.20
N ALA A 39 2.33 2.94 2.79
CA ALA A 39 1.48 3.26 1.64
C ALA A 39 0.62 4.51 1.87
N GLY A 40 -0.08 4.58 3.01
CA GLY A 40 -0.92 5.73 3.34
C GLY A 40 -0.11 7.00 3.56
N LEU A 41 1.04 6.91 4.23
CA LEU A 41 1.96 8.05 4.40
C LEU A 41 2.50 8.55 3.05
N SER A 42 2.84 7.66 2.13
CA SER A 42 3.27 8.03 0.77
C SER A 42 2.16 8.71 -0.03
N ALA A 43 0.93 8.19 0.07
CA ALA A 43 -0.24 8.79 -0.55
C ALA A 43 -0.51 10.20 0.01
N LEU A 44 -0.55 10.34 1.34
CA LEU A 44 -0.74 11.63 2.01
C LEU A 44 0.35 12.64 1.60
N SER A 45 1.62 12.23 1.61
CA SER A 45 2.74 13.07 1.18
C SER A 45 2.56 13.55 -0.27
N GLY A 46 2.21 12.63 -1.19
CA GLY A 46 1.98 12.94 -2.58
C GLY A 46 0.86 13.96 -2.81
N LEU A 47 -0.27 13.77 -2.13
CA LEU A 47 -1.45 14.65 -2.20
C LEU A 47 -1.16 16.04 -1.60
N SER A 48 -0.47 16.07 -0.46
CA SER A 48 -0.17 17.31 0.26
C SER A 48 0.80 18.22 -0.52
N ARG A 49 1.77 17.63 -1.23
CA ARG A 49 2.70 18.38 -2.09
C ARG A 49 2.03 19.12 -3.23
N VAL A 50 0.88 18.65 -3.68
CA VAL A 50 0.05 19.30 -4.71
C VAL A 50 -1.17 20.01 -4.09
N ARG A 51 -1.09 20.32 -2.80
CA ARG A 51 -2.04 21.12 -2.02
C ARG A 51 -3.48 20.60 -2.01
N ARG A 52 -3.66 19.28 -2.10
CA ARG A 52 -4.95 18.65 -1.79
C ARG A 52 -5.15 18.63 -0.28
N THR A 53 -6.36 18.96 0.19
CA THR A 53 -6.72 18.80 1.60
C THR A 53 -6.93 17.32 1.88
N ALA A 54 -6.10 16.72 2.73
CA ALA A 54 -6.12 15.28 2.96
C ALA A 54 -6.08 14.94 4.44
N LEU A 55 -6.97 14.05 4.86
CA LEU A 55 -7.00 13.48 6.21
C LEU A 55 -6.51 12.04 6.18
N LEU A 56 -5.48 11.73 6.96
CA LEU A 56 -5.07 10.36 7.24
C LEU A 56 -5.60 9.92 8.61
N VAL A 57 -6.31 8.79 8.63
CA VAL A 57 -6.82 8.16 9.85
C VAL A 57 -6.00 6.90 10.12
N ASP A 58 -5.40 6.78 11.30
CA ASP A 58 -4.53 5.67 11.67
C ASP A 58 -4.95 4.95 12.95
N SER A 59 -5.19 3.64 12.85
CA SER A 59 -5.51 2.78 13.99
C SER A 59 -4.28 2.32 14.77
N SER A 60 -3.07 2.65 14.30
CA SER A 60 -1.79 2.25 14.88
C SER A 60 -1.55 0.73 14.94
N GLN A 61 -2.24 -0.05 14.09
CA GLN A 61 -1.98 -1.47 13.91
C GLN A 61 -1.21 -1.70 12.61
N TYR A 62 0.05 -2.11 12.74
CA TYR A 62 0.99 -2.24 11.62
C TYR A 62 1.42 -3.70 11.45
N ARG A 63 1.45 -4.20 10.21
CA ARG A 63 1.86 -5.58 9.90
C ARG A 63 3.28 -5.89 10.37
N ASN A 64 4.21 -4.96 10.17
CA ASN A 64 5.59 -5.04 10.67
C ASN A 64 5.79 -4.38 12.04
N GLY A 65 4.73 -4.27 12.85
CA GLY A 65 4.78 -3.56 14.14
C GLY A 65 5.69 -4.21 15.18
N LEU A 66 5.90 -5.52 15.08
CA LEU A 66 6.71 -6.32 16.02
C LEU A 66 8.16 -6.52 15.57
N THR A 67 8.45 -6.26 14.30
CA THR A 67 9.78 -6.43 13.68
C THR A 67 10.80 -5.52 14.36
N ARG A 68 12.01 -6.06 14.62
CA ARG A 68 13.10 -5.30 15.24
C ARG A 68 13.51 -4.13 14.36
N ARG A 69 13.79 -4.40 13.08
CA ARG A 69 14.29 -3.47 12.07
C ARG A 69 13.64 -3.73 10.73
N MET A 70 13.50 -2.70 9.90
CA MET A 70 13.13 -2.84 8.49
C MET A 70 14.38 -2.72 7.63
N HIS A 71 14.50 -3.61 6.65
CA HIS A 71 15.61 -3.65 5.70
C HIS A 71 15.10 -3.47 4.27
N ASP A 72 16.02 -3.32 3.33
CA ASP A 72 15.77 -3.12 1.89
C ASP A 72 15.01 -1.82 1.59
N ILE A 73 15.37 -0.76 2.32
CA ILE A 73 14.78 0.57 2.15
C ILE A 73 15.90 1.59 2.09
N ILE A 74 16.25 1.99 0.87
CA ILE A 74 17.34 2.94 0.63
C ILE A 74 17.10 4.23 1.43
N GLY A 75 18.04 4.56 2.30
CA GLY A 75 17.98 5.73 3.21
C GLY A 75 17.33 5.45 4.57
N SER A 76 16.78 4.25 4.80
CA SER A 76 16.19 3.84 6.09
C SER A 76 16.43 2.35 6.41
N ASP A 77 17.48 1.78 5.84
CA ASP A 77 17.88 0.40 6.09
C ASP A 77 18.33 0.21 7.54
N GLY A 78 17.83 -0.84 8.21
CA GLY A 78 18.11 -1.10 9.61
C GLY A 78 17.42 -0.14 10.59
N VAL A 79 16.36 0.56 10.18
CA VAL A 79 15.60 1.47 11.04
C VAL A 79 14.46 0.72 11.74
N VAL A 80 14.09 1.13 12.96
CA VAL A 80 12.91 0.57 13.63
C VAL A 80 11.65 1.06 12.89
N PRO A 81 10.68 0.19 12.54
CA PRO A 81 9.51 0.59 11.75
C PRO A 81 8.71 1.78 12.30
N SER A 82 8.63 1.93 13.62
CA SER A 82 7.97 3.07 14.26
C SER A 82 8.72 4.39 14.06
N VAL A 83 10.06 4.36 14.04
CA VAL A 83 10.91 5.54 13.78
C VAL A 83 10.73 6.00 12.34
N PHE A 84 10.75 5.08 11.37
CA PHE A 84 10.46 5.41 9.97
C PHE A 84 9.10 6.12 9.81
N ARG A 85 8.04 5.57 10.42
CA ARG A 85 6.70 6.18 10.37
C ARG A 85 6.68 7.55 11.06
N TYR A 86 7.34 7.68 12.20
CA TYR A 86 7.45 8.95 12.91
C TYR A 86 8.13 10.02 12.03
N GLU A 87 9.29 9.72 11.46
CA GLU A 87 10.02 10.66 10.60
C GLU A 87 9.22 11.06 9.36
N ALA A 88 8.55 10.10 8.72
CA ALA A 88 7.66 10.38 7.59
C ALA A 88 6.53 11.35 7.98
N ARG A 89 5.90 11.17 9.16
CA ARG A 89 4.87 12.09 9.67
C ARG A 89 5.44 13.49 9.91
N GLN A 90 6.64 13.61 10.48
CA GLN A 90 7.30 14.90 10.70
C GLN A 90 7.60 15.62 9.38
N GLN A 91 7.96 14.89 8.32
CA GLN A 91 8.17 15.46 7.00
C GLN A 91 6.86 15.96 6.38
N ILE A 92 5.78 15.19 6.51
CA ILE A 92 4.45 15.50 5.96
C ILE A 92 3.80 16.67 6.70
N ALA A 93 4.00 16.79 8.01
CA ALA A 93 3.43 17.86 8.84
C ALA A 93 3.87 19.28 8.44
N LYS A 94 4.86 19.41 7.53
CA LYS A 94 5.27 20.69 6.93
C LYS A 94 4.28 21.21 5.89
N TYR A 95 3.34 20.39 5.45
CA TYR A 95 2.32 20.77 4.47
C TYR A 95 1.00 21.09 5.20
N ASP A 96 0.55 22.34 5.13
CA ASP A 96 -0.66 22.81 5.84
C ASP A 96 -1.97 22.13 5.38
N THR A 97 -1.93 21.41 4.26
CA THR A 97 -3.09 20.67 3.73
C THR A 97 -3.14 19.22 4.21
N ALA A 98 -2.17 18.78 5.02
CA ALA A 98 -2.10 17.43 5.58
C ALA A 98 -2.64 17.40 7.01
N THR A 99 -3.74 16.70 7.22
CA THR A 99 -4.26 16.37 8.55
C THR A 99 -4.01 14.90 8.86
N MET A 100 -3.58 14.61 10.09
CA MET A 100 -3.39 13.25 10.58
C MET A 100 -4.10 13.10 11.91
N THR A 101 -4.86 12.02 12.07
CA THR A 101 -5.54 11.71 13.33
C THR A 101 -5.43 10.22 13.65
N ASN A 102 -5.36 9.91 14.94
CA ASN A 102 -5.50 8.54 15.39
C ASN A 102 -6.98 8.16 15.43
N GLY A 103 -7.30 6.92 15.09
CA GLY A 103 -8.66 6.40 15.12
C GLY A 103 -8.86 5.21 14.19
N THR A 104 -10.04 4.61 14.26
CA THR A 104 -10.43 3.51 13.39
C THR A 104 -11.60 3.96 12.51
N VAL A 105 -11.45 3.82 11.20
CA VAL A 105 -12.58 4.01 10.28
C VAL A 105 -13.48 2.78 10.38
N LEU A 106 -14.73 2.99 10.78
CA LEU A 106 -15.71 1.91 10.98
C LEU A 106 -16.52 1.61 9.72
N ASP A 107 -16.79 2.65 8.93
CA ASP A 107 -17.67 2.58 7.77
C ASP A 107 -17.39 3.72 6.78
N ILE A 108 -17.64 3.45 5.49
CA ILE A 108 -17.47 4.39 4.39
C ILE A 108 -18.64 4.23 3.43
N ASN A 109 -19.52 5.24 3.39
CA ASN A 109 -20.69 5.24 2.52
C ASN A 109 -20.50 6.22 1.36
N GLN A 110 -20.66 5.73 0.13
CA GLN A 110 -20.73 6.61 -1.03
C GLN A 110 -22.09 7.30 -1.07
N VAL A 111 -22.07 8.62 -0.98
CA VAL A 111 -23.26 9.44 -1.21
C VAL A 111 -23.37 9.70 -2.70
N LYS A 112 -24.32 8.99 -3.32
CA LYS A 112 -24.76 9.28 -4.69
C LYS A 112 -25.81 10.38 -4.62
N THR A 113 -25.38 11.59 -4.86
CA THR A 113 -26.25 12.74 -5.08
C THR A 113 -27.02 12.62 -6.39
N ASP A 114 -27.98 13.52 -6.61
CA ASP A 114 -28.59 13.78 -7.93
C ASP A 114 -27.51 13.72 -9.04
N PRO A 115 -27.82 13.20 -10.25
CA PRO A 115 -26.88 13.16 -11.39
C PRO A 115 -26.14 14.46 -11.70
N SER A 116 -26.59 15.58 -11.14
CA SER A 116 -25.94 16.89 -11.16
C SER A 116 -24.80 17.12 -10.14
N ASN A 117 -24.42 16.17 -9.27
CA ASN A 117 -23.21 16.31 -8.44
C ASN A 117 -22.32 15.07 -8.47
N LEU A 118 -21.00 15.30 -8.39
CA LEU A 118 -20.01 14.24 -8.26
C LEU A 118 -20.25 13.45 -6.97
N PRO A 119 -20.06 12.12 -6.98
CA PRO A 119 -20.16 11.33 -5.76
C PRO A 119 -19.11 11.77 -4.74
N HIS A 120 -19.45 11.67 -3.46
CA HIS A 120 -18.55 11.84 -2.33
C HIS A 120 -18.79 10.75 -1.30
N PHE A 121 -18.04 10.78 -0.21
CA PHE A 121 -18.03 9.75 0.82
C PHE A 121 -18.28 10.35 2.19
N LEU A 122 -19.08 9.65 2.99
CA LEU A 122 -19.20 9.85 4.44
C LEU A 122 -18.35 8.79 5.13
N VAL A 123 -17.40 9.21 5.95
CA VAL A 123 -16.46 8.34 6.64
C VAL A 123 -16.71 8.42 8.14
N THR A 124 -17.13 7.31 8.73
CA THR A 124 -17.36 7.20 10.18
C THR A 124 -16.07 6.81 10.88
N ILE A 125 -15.57 7.69 11.75
CA ILE A 125 -14.30 7.53 12.45
C ILE A 125 -14.57 7.38 13.95
N ASN A 126 -14.05 6.30 14.54
CA ASN A 126 -14.00 6.14 15.97
C ASN A 126 -12.68 6.67 16.52
N PRO A 127 -12.68 7.69 17.41
CA PRO A 127 -11.45 8.17 18.03
C PRO A 127 -10.83 7.11 18.95
N PRO A 128 -9.52 7.22 19.26
CA PRO A 128 -8.93 6.42 20.31
C PRO A 128 -9.61 6.73 21.67
N ASN A 129 -9.62 5.75 22.58
CA ASN A 129 -10.04 5.90 23.98
C ASN A 129 -11.55 6.09 24.23
N GLY A 130 -12.43 5.66 23.31
CA GLY A 130 -13.87 5.51 23.59
C GLY A 130 -14.70 6.79 23.57
N GLY A 131 -14.19 7.87 22.96
CA GLY A 131 -15.02 9.03 22.61
C GLY A 131 -16.08 8.67 21.55
N PRO A 132 -17.12 9.51 21.38
CA PRO A 132 -18.13 9.25 20.37
C PRO A 132 -17.52 9.26 18.96
N SER A 133 -17.95 8.32 18.12
CA SER A 133 -17.60 8.35 16.70
C SER A 133 -18.12 9.62 16.05
N TYR A 134 -17.40 10.11 15.04
CA TYR A 134 -17.75 11.30 14.28
C TYR A 134 -17.63 11.02 12.78
N ILE A 135 -18.20 11.89 11.96
CA ILE A 135 -18.23 11.75 10.50
C ILE A 135 -17.35 12.83 9.88
N GLN A 136 -16.60 12.46 8.84
CA GLN A 136 -15.91 13.37 7.94
C GLN A 136 -16.33 13.07 6.51
N THR A 137 -16.29 14.09 5.64
CA THR A 137 -16.63 13.95 4.22
C THR A 137 -15.39 14.06 3.33
N ALA A 138 -15.37 13.28 2.25
CA ALA A 138 -14.33 13.41 1.24
C ALA A 138 -14.79 13.09 -0.19
N ARG A 139 -14.12 13.66 -1.19
CA ARG A 139 -14.36 13.33 -2.61
C ARG A 139 -13.79 11.98 -3.00
N LYS A 140 -12.62 11.61 -2.46
CA LYS A 140 -11.91 10.37 -2.80
C LYS A 140 -11.43 9.64 -1.54
N ILE A 141 -11.30 8.32 -1.63
CA ILE A 141 -10.84 7.45 -0.55
C ILE A 141 -9.60 6.68 -0.99
N VAL A 142 -8.58 6.63 -0.15
CA VAL A 142 -7.43 5.71 -0.31
C VAL A 142 -7.47 4.70 0.83
N LEU A 143 -7.72 3.43 0.50
CA LEU A 143 -7.60 2.31 1.41
C LEU A 143 -6.13 1.85 1.45
N ALA A 144 -5.49 2.05 2.59
CA ALA A 144 -4.12 1.64 2.89
C ALA A 144 -4.10 0.77 4.17
N THR A 145 -5.11 -0.09 4.31
CA THR A 145 -5.43 -0.82 5.55
C THR A 145 -4.48 -1.98 5.83
N GLY A 146 -3.73 -2.43 4.83
CA GLY A 146 -2.79 -3.53 4.93
C GLY A 146 -3.45 -4.89 5.21
N LEU A 147 -2.62 -5.86 5.56
CA LEU A 147 -3.02 -7.23 5.89
C LEU A 147 -2.72 -7.58 7.36
N GLU A 148 -3.26 -8.71 7.77
CA GLU A 148 -2.96 -9.42 9.01
C GLU A 148 -2.57 -10.87 8.68
N ASP A 149 -1.44 -11.31 9.20
CA ASP A 149 -0.95 -12.68 9.08
C ASP A 149 -1.70 -13.59 10.06
N ILE A 150 -2.16 -14.76 9.58
CA ILE A 150 -2.92 -15.75 10.34
C ILE A 150 -1.94 -16.77 10.90
N LEU A 151 -1.61 -16.64 12.18
CA LEU A 151 -0.63 -17.50 12.83
C LEU A 151 -1.28 -18.79 13.37
N PRO A 152 -0.63 -19.96 13.21
CA PRO A 152 -1.07 -21.18 13.88
C PRO A 152 -1.03 -21.02 15.41
N ASN A 153 -1.93 -21.72 16.11
CA ASN A 153 -2.00 -21.71 17.58
C ASN A 153 -0.94 -22.61 18.25
N THR A 154 0.26 -22.69 17.67
CA THR A 154 1.39 -23.45 18.23
C THR A 154 2.05 -22.60 19.32
N PRO A 155 2.17 -23.09 20.56
CA PRO A 155 2.80 -22.33 21.65
C PRO A 155 4.21 -21.84 21.28
N GLY A 156 4.47 -20.55 21.54
CA GLY A 156 5.75 -19.88 21.26
C GLY A 156 5.89 -19.30 19.84
N LEU A 157 5.01 -19.67 18.90
CA LEU A 157 5.06 -19.17 17.53
C LEU A 157 4.70 -17.69 17.45
N ALA A 158 3.63 -17.26 18.14
CA ALA A 158 3.20 -15.87 18.15
C ALA A 158 4.25 -14.94 18.78
N GLU A 159 4.96 -15.42 19.81
CA GLU A 159 6.04 -14.70 20.48
C GLU A 159 7.30 -14.58 19.61
N ALA A 160 7.56 -15.59 18.77
CA ALA A 160 8.67 -15.61 17.83
C ALA A 160 8.37 -14.90 16.49
N TRP A 161 7.10 -14.62 16.21
CA TRP A 161 6.67 -13.93 14.99
C TRP A 161 7.35 -12.56 14.83
N SER A 162 7.86 -12.29 13.63
CA SER A 162 8.65 -11.09 13.29
C SER A 162 9.94 -10.91 14.08
N ARG A 163 10.40 -11.94 14.80
CA ARG A 163 11.61 -11.95 15.62
C ARG A 163 12.26 -13.33 15.58
N GLY A 164 12.55 -13.82 14.38
CA GLY A 164 13.11 -15.15 14.14
C GLY A 164 12.15 -16.13 13.44
N ILE A 165 10.85 -15.86 13.40
CA ILE A 165 9.93 -16.46 12.41
C ILE A 165 9.43 -15.36 11.50
N TYR A 166 9.70 -15.48 10.20
CA TYR A 166 9.35 -14.48 9.19
C TYR A 166 8.87 -15.13 7.90
N TRP A 167 8.21 -14.35 7.04
CA TRP A 167 7.74 -14.79 5.73
C TRP A 167 8.58 -14.25 4.57
N CYS A 168 9.45 -13.26 4.82
CA CYS A 168 10.16 -12.51 3.80
C CYS A 168 11.68 -12.58 4.04
N PRO A 169 12.43 -13.36 3.24
CA PRO A 169 13.89 -13.46 3.42
C PRO A 169 14.63 -12.18 3.00
N TRP A 170 14.07 -11.34 2.13
CA TRP A 170 14.61 -10.00 1.85
C TRP A 170 14.52 -9.05 3.05
N CYS A 171 13.57 -9.30 3.96
CA CYS A 171 13.29 -8.42 5.09
C CYS A 171 14.14 -8.78 6.32
N ASP A 172 14.36 -10.07 6.57
CA ASP A 172 14.96 -10.56 7.83
C ASP A 172 16.01 -11.68 7.62
N GLY A 173 16.25 -12.10 6.37
CA GLY A 173 17.12 -13.24 6.05
C GLY A 173 18.60 -12.92 6.15
N PHE A 174 19.02 -11.68 5.83
CA PHE A 174 20.44 -11.30 5.87
C PHE A 174 21.01 -11.39 7.30
N GLU A 175 20.23 -11.00 8.30
CA GLU A 175 20.61 -11.02 9.71
C GLU A 175 20.84 -12.46 10.21
N HIS A 176 20.18 -13.45 9.59
CA HIS A 176 20.23 -14.87 9.95
C HIS A 176 20.97 -15.76 8.93
N ARG A 177 21.73 -15.14 8.02
CA ARG A 177 22.54 -15.86 7.01
C ARG A 177 23.59 -16.77 7.65
N ASP A 178 23.95 -17.84 6.95
CA ASP A 178 24.91 -18.87 7.35
C ASP A 178 24.55 -19.63 8.64
N GLN A 179 23.35 -19.41 9.20
CA GLN A 179 22.84 -20.09 10.39
C GLN A 179 21.83 -21.20 10.05
N PRO A 180 21.53 -22.14 10.98
CA PRO A 180 20.52 -23.18 10.74
C PRO A 180 19.12 -22.60 10.58
N LEU A 181 18.51 -22.77 9.40
CA LEU A 181 17.20 -22.24 9.06
C LEU A 181 16.14 -23.34 9.07
N GLY A 182 14.97 -23.05 9.65
CA GLY A 182 13.76 -23.86 9.51
C GLY A 182 12.87 -23.36 8.38
N ILE A 183 12.19 -24.26 7.68
CA ILE A 183 11.03 -23.92 6.85
C ILE A 183 9.81 -24.54 7.52
N ILE A 184 8.80 -23.73 7.85
CA ILE A 184 7.58 -24.17 8.55
C ILE A 184 6.34 -23.63 7.83
N GLY A 185 5.32 -24.46 7.63
CA GLY A 185 4.08 -24.08 6.97
C GLY A 185 3.55 -25.15 6.04
N ASP A 186 2.82 -24.76 5.00
CA ASP A 186 2.26 -25.69 4.02
C ASP A 186 3.38 -26.36 3.21
N VAL A 187 3.35 -27.68 3.11
CA VAL A 187 4.37 -28.49 2.42
C VAL A 187 4.54 -28.15 0.94
N SER A 188 3.49 -27.63 0.29
CA SER A 188 3.54 -27.15 -1.10
C SER A 188 4.46 -25.94 -1.29
N GLY A 189 4.75 -25.19 -0.23
CA GLY A 189 5.62 -24.00 -0.28
C GLY A 189 7.09 -24.28 -0.02
N ILE A 190 7.48 -25.50 0.40
CA ILE A 190 8.86 -25.80 0.83
C ILE A 190 9.87 -25.51 -0.29
N LYS A 191 9.55 -25.92 -1.53
CA LYS A 191 10.45 -25.70 -2.67
C LYS A 191 10.67 -24.22 -2.93
N SER A 192 9.60 -23.42 -2.99
CA SER A 192 9.70 -21.96 -3.20
C SER A 192 10.53 -21.32 -2.09
N ALA A 193 10.20 -21.62 -0.83
CA ALA A 193 10.93 -21.11 0.33
C ALA A 193 12.43 -21.44 0.26
N MET A 194 12.79 -22.67 -0.15
CA MET A 194 14.19 -23.04 -0.36
C MET A 194 14.85 -22.23 -1.47
N MET A 195 14.16 -22.00 -2.61
CA MET A 195 14.73 -21.20 -3.71
C MET A 195 15.03 -19.76 -3.27
N GLU A 196 14.20 -19.19 -2.40
CA GLU A 196 14.39 -17.83 -1.89
C GLU A 196 15.61 -17.71 -0.96
N VAL A 197 15.97 -18.79 -0.25
CA VAL A 197 17.02 -18.77 0.79
C VAL A 197 18.30 -19.51 0.40
N ALA A 198 18.37 -20.12 -0.79
CA ALA A 198 19.48 -20.97 -1.22
C ALA A 198 20.86 -20.28 -1.23
N THR A 199 20.88 -18.94 -1.31
CA THR A 199 22.12 -18.15 -1.30
C THR A 199 22.50 -17.64 0.10
N ILE A 200 21.61 -17.73 1.08
CA ILE A 200 21.81 -17.18 2.43
C ILE A 200 21.95 -18.27 3.50
N ASN A 201 21.37 -19.47 3.31
CA ASN A 201 21.45 -20.55 4.30
C ASN A 201 21.75 -21.90 3.63
N GLN A 202 22.68 -22.67 4.20
CA GLN A 202 23.07 -24.00 3.72
C GLN A 202 22.61 -25.15 4.65
N ASP A 203 22.36 -24.88 5.94
CA ASP A 203 21.76 -25.85 6.87
C ASP A 203 20.26 -25.56 6.99
N VAL A 204 19.47 -26.15 6.08
CA VAL A 204 18.03 -25.97 6.02
C VAL A 204 17.29 -27.24 6.42
N MET A 205 16.26 -27.09 7.25
CA MET A 205 15.33 -28.16 7.57
C MET A 205 13.88 -27.75 7.34
N ALA A 206 13.15 -28.54 6.57
CA ALA A 206 11.73 -28.40 6.38
C ALA A 206 10.97 -29.21 7.44
N PHE A 207 10.07 -28.55 8.17
CA PHE A 207 9.17 -29.18 9.13
C PHE A 207 7.82 -29.40 8.46
N THR A 208 7.41 -30.66 8.31
CA THR A 208 6.13 -31.00 7.64
C THR A 208 4.98 -31.20 8.63
N ASN A 209 5.25 -31.14 9.93
CA ASN A 209 4.26 -31.07 11.01
C ASN A 209 3.16 -32.14 10.90
N ASN A 210 3.54 -33.40 10.70
CA ASN A 210 2.64 -34.54 10.49
C ASN A 210 1.63 -34.34 9.35
N SER A 211 2.07 -33.70 8.26
CA SER A 211 1.29 -33.60 7.02
C SER A 211 0.95 -35.00 6.49
N ASP A 212 -0.29 -35.15 5.99
CA ASP A 212 -0.74 -36.36 5.30
C ASP A 212 -0.04 -36.58 3.95
N THR A 213 0.65 -35.56 3.42
CA THR A 213 1.44 -35.67 2.19
C THR A 213 2.72 -36.47 2.46
N PRO A 214 2.90 -37.64 1.82
CA PRO A 214 4.15 -38.39 1.94
C PRO A 214 5.34 -37.53 1.51
N LEU A 215 6.49 -37.63 2.19
CA LEU A 215 7.67 -36.82 1.87
C LEU A 215 8.09 -36.94 0.40
N SER A 216 7.99 -38.14 -0.18
CA SER A 216 8.30 -38.40 -1.59
C SER A 216 7.38 -37.69 -2.59
N GLU A 217 6.23 -37.19 -2.15
CA GLU A 217 5.26 -36.47 -2.97
C GLU A 217 5.38 -34.94 -2.84
N ILE A 218 6.25 -34.44 -1.96
CA ILE A 218 6.56 -33.00 -1.88
C ILE A 218 7.24 -32.58 -3.19
N ASP A 219 6.78 -31.47 -3.77
CA ASP A 219 7.35 -30.95 -5.02
C ASP A 219 8.86 -30.73 -4.89
N GLY A 220 9.62 -31.33 -5.82
CA GLY A 220 11.07 -31.27 -5.82
C GLY A 220 11.76 -31.99 -4.66
N TYR A 221 11.12 -32.90 -3.93
CA TYR A 221 11.71 -33.59 -2.77
C TYR A 221 13.15 -34.11 -3.00
N GLU A 222 13.37 -34.88 -4.08
CA GLU A 222 14.71 -35.41 -4.41
C GLU A 222 15.69 -34.30 -4.78
N GLU A 223 15.24 -33.24 -5.45
CA GLU A 223 16.06 -32.08 -5.79
C GLU A 223 16.50 -31.33 -4.51
N LEU A 224 15.55 -31.06 -3.62
CA LEU A 224 15.77 -30.38 -2.33
C LEU A 224 16.75 -31.17 -1.45
N LYS A 225 16.56 -32.48 -1.37
CA LYS A 225 17.44 -33.36 -0.58
C LYS A 225 18.84 -33.48 -1.19
N ASN A 226 18.93 -33.77 -2.48
CA ASN A 226 20.21 -34.15 -3.10
C ASN A 226 21.04 -32.94 -3.54
N ASN A 227 20.41 -31.85 -4.00
CA ASN A 227 21.11 -30.68 -4.52
C ASN A 227 21.27 -29.58 -3.47
N TYR A 228 20.31 -29.43 -2.56
CA TYR A 228 20.31 -28.37 -1.54
C TYR A 228 20.54 -28.89 -0.11
N GLY A 229 20.63 -30.22 0.09
CA GLY A 229 20.90 -30.81 1.39
C GLY A 229 19.77 -30.62 2.41
N VAL A 230 18.54 -30.34 1.96
CA VAL A 230 17.39 -30.08 2.84
C VAL A 230 17.08 -31.33 3.67
N LYS A 231 17.05 -31.16 4.98
CA LYS A 231 16.60 -32.19 5.93
C LYS A 231 15.09 -32.06 6.12
N PHE A 232 14.40 -33.18 6.27
CA PHE A 232 12.95 -33.19 6.53
C PHE A 232 12.67 -33.72 7.93
N GLU A 233 11.85 -32.98 8.67
CA GLU A 233 11.39 -33.32 10.01
C GLU A 233 9.86 -33.53 9.98
N PRO A 234 9.39 -34.79 9.98
CA PRO A 234 7.98 -35.08 9.79
C PRO A 234 7.14 -34.98 11.05
N ARG A 235 7.74 -34.98 12.24
CA ARG A 235 7.00 -35.04 13.50
C ARG A 235 6.15 -33.79 13.71
N ALA A 236 5.00 -33.97 14.37
CA ALA A 236 4.13 -32.85 14.77
C ALA A 236 4.86 -31.96 15.79
N ILE A 237 4.85 -30.64 15.54
CA ILE A 237 5.44 -29.64 16.42
C ILE A 237 4.46 -29.39 17.58
N LYS A 238 4.96 -29.60 18.80
CA LYS A 238 4.25 -29.33 20.05
C LYS A 238 4.40 -27.88 20.49
N ASN A 239 5.62 -27.34 20.45
CA ASN A 239 5.91 -25.94 20.74
C ASN A 239 7.27 -25.51 20.18
N ILE A 240 7.49 -24.20 20.12
CA ILE A 240 8.77 -23.59 19.77
C ILE A 240 9.19 -22.70 20.93
N THR A 241 10.36 -22.96 21.52
CA THR A 241 10.87 -22.15 22.63
C THR A 241 12.10 -21.37 22.18
N ARG A 242 12.09 -20.04 22.34
CA ARG A 242 13.33 -19.24 22.16
C ARG A 242 14.28 -19.52 23.32
N ILE A 243 15.49 -19.99 23.00
CA ILE A 243 16.56 -20.31 23.95
C ILE A 243 17.74 -19.32 23.89
N GLN A 244 17.83 -18.50 22.83
CA GLN A 244 18.76 -17.38 22.72
C GLN A 244 18.09 -16.21 21.99
N ASP A 245 18.28 -14.98 22.48
CA ASP A 245 17.70 -13.78 21.88
C ASP A 245 18.74 -13.02 21.06
N GLY A 246 18.51 -12.92 19.75
CA GLY A 246 19.38 -12.22 18.80
C GLY A 246 19.45 -10.72 19.04
N SER A 247 18.54 -10.11 19.81
CA SER A 247 18.66 -8.70 20.20
C SER A 247 19.71 -8.47 21.29
N ILE A 248 20.11 -9.52 21.99
CA ILE A 248 21.17 -9.52 23.02
C ILE A 248 22.46 -10.10 22.41
N HIS A 249 22.33 -11.15 21.62
CA HIS A 249 23.42 -11.83 20.96
C HIS A 249 23.45 -11.46 19.48
N PHE A 250 24.15 -10.37 19.12
CA PHE A 250 24.31 -9.92 17.74
C PHE A 250 25.72 -9.37 17.46
N ASP A 251 26.09 -9.33 16.19
CA ASP A 251 27.27 -8.63 15.69
C ASP A 251 26.87 -7.37 14.93
N ALA A 252 27.03 -6.22 15.59
CA ALA A 252 26.72 -4.92 15.02
C ALA A 252 27.55 -4.57 13.77
N LYS A 253 28.71 -5.21 13.55
CA LYS A 253 29.58 -4.89 12.41
C LYS A 253 29.06 -5.46 11.10
N ASN A 254 28.40 -6.61 11.16
CA ASN A 254 27.93 -7.33 9.98
C ASN A 254 26.42 -7.59 10.01
N GLY A 255 25.72 -7.07 11.01
CA GLY A 255 24.26 -7.17 11.16
C GLY A 255 23.75 -8.55 11.57
N SER A 256 24.61 -9.52 11.91
CA SER A 256 24.14 -10.85 12.26
C SER A 256 23.43 -10.87 13.61
N GLU A 257 22.21 -11.43 13.64
CA GLU A 257 21.43 -11.70 14.85
C GLU A 257 21.49 -13.20 15.15
N PHE A 258 21.87 -13.57 16.38
CA PHE A 258 22.02 -14.96 16.80
C PHE A 258 20.83 -15.39 17.67
N ASP A 259 19.61 -15.36 17.12
CA ASP A 259 18.50 -16.05 17.77
C ASP A 259 18.71 -17.57 17.75
N MET A 260 18.08 -18.27 18.70
CA MET A 260 18.04 -19.73 18.68
C MET A 260 16.72 -20.21 19.28
N PHE A 261 16.09 -21.16 18.60
CA PHE A 261 14.80 -21.73 18.95
C PHE A 261 14.89 -23.25 19.02
N ALA A 262 14.43 -23.82 20.12
CA ALA A 262 14.22 -25.26 20.27
C ALA A 262 12.82 -25.63 19.77
N VAL A 263 12.75 -26.49 18.75
CA VAL A 263 11.50 -27.07 18.25
C VAL A 263 11.24 -28.38 18.99
N HIS A 264 10.14 -28.43 19.74
CA HIS A 264 9.70 -29.61 20.47
C HIS A 264 8.59 -30.32 19.71
N PHE A 265 8.58 -31.65 19.77
CA PHE A 265 7.61 -32.48 19.07
C PHE A 265 6.62 -33.13 20.04
N GLU A 266 5.49 -33.61 19.52
CA GLU A 266 4.49 -34.34 20.32
C GLU A 266 5.00 -35.72 20.77
N ASP A 267 5.77 -36.38 19.92
CA ASP A 267 6.42 -37.66 20.23
C ASP A 267 7.66 -37.48 21.10
N GLU A 268 8.03 -38.53 21.85
CA GLU A 268 9.27 -38.53 22.62
C GLU A 268 10.50 -38.38 21.71
N GLY A 269 11.34 -37.40 22.00
CA GLY A 269 12.58 -37.16 21.26
C GLY A 269 13.27 -35.87 21.65
N ASN A 270 14.53 -35.75 21.23
CA ASN A 270 15.30 -34.52 21.47
C ASN A 270 14.75 -33.37 20.60
N PRO A 271 14.68 -32.14 21.14
CA PRO A 271 14.33 -30.97 20.35
C PRO A 271 15.38 -30.70 19.28
N VAL A 272 14.97 -30.04 18.20
CA VAL A 272 15.86 -29.57 17.14
C VAL A 272 15.99 -28.06 17.21
N ASN A 273 17.23 -27.57 17.17
CA ASN A 273 17.52 -26.13 17.28
C ASN A 273 17.60 -25.47 15.89
N ARG A 274 16.92 -24.33 15.71
CA ARG A 274 17.05 -23.48 14.52
C ARG A 274 17.23 -22.03 14.93
N ALA A 275 18.03 -21.29 14.17
CA ALA A 275 18.29 -19.88 14.42
C ALA A 275 17.13 -19.00 13.98
N ALA A 276 16.49 -19.36 12.87
CA ALA A 276 15.33 -18.67 12.34
C ALA A 276 14.43 -19.61 11.54
N PHE A 277 13.26 -19.11 11.13
CA PHE A 277 12.30 -19.84 10.30
C PHE A 277 11.75 -18.95 9.20
N LEU A 278 11.67 -19.51 8.00
CA LEU A 278 10.87 -19.00 6.90
C LEU A 278 9.51 -19.72 6.86
N THR A 279 8.44 -18.96 6.64
CA THR A 279 7.07 -19.49 6.59
C THR A 279 6.27 -18.92 5.42
N ASN A 280 5.16 -19.59 5.09
CA ASN A 280 4.16 -19.21 4.11
C ASN A 280 2.74 -19.16 4.70
N PHE A 281 2.59 -18.77 5.98
CA PHE A 281 1.27 -18.65 6.60
C PHE A 281 0.33 -17.73 5.83
N GLU A 282 -0.96 -18.05 5.88
CA GLU A 282 -2.00 -17.27 5.23
C GLU A 282 -2.07 -15.85 5.80
N SER A 283 -2.60 -14.93 5.02
CA SER A 283 -2.92 -13.57 5.46
C SER A 283 -4.32 -13.18 5.00
N LYS A 284 -4.92 -12.23 5.70
CA LYS A 284 -6.25 -11.70 5.39
C LYS A 284 -6.25 -10.17 5.43
N GLN A 285 -7.29 -9.56 4.88
CA GLN A 285 -7.53 -8.12 5.06
C GLN A 285 -7.58 -7.77 6.54
N ARG A 286 -6.83 -6.74 6.95
CA ARG A 286 -6.89 -6.22 8.32
C ARG A 286 -8.22 -5.53 8.63
N SER A 287 -8.88 -5.00 7.60
CA SER A 287 -10.14 -4.26 7.71
C SER A 287 -11.24 -4.97 6.94
N ASP A 288 -12.47 -4.87 7.46
CA ASP A 288 -13.70 -5.34 6.79
C ASP A 288 -14.33 -4.28 5.85
N LEU A 289 -13.70 -3.11 5.73
CA LEU A 289 -14.17 -2.01 4.89
C LEU A 289 -14.35 -2.44 3.41
N PRO A 290 -13.42 -3.18 2.78
CA PRO A 290 -13.61 -3.60 1.39
C PRO A 290 -14.90 -4.39 1.18
N GLN A 291 -15.25 -5.29 2.12
CA GLN A 291 -16.45 -6.09 2.09
C GLN A 291 -17.70 -5.23 2.34
N LYS A 292 -17.68 -4.35 3.35
CA LYS A 292 -18.78 -3.41 3.64
C LYS A 292 -19.09 -2.49 2.47
N MET A 293 -18.05 -2.01 1.78
CA MET A 293 -18.18 -1.17 0.59
C MET A 293 -18.56 -1.95 -0.68
N GLY A 294 -18.58 -3.29 -0.63
CA GLY A 294 -18.88 -4.13 -1.80
C GLY A 294 -17.83 -4.04 -2.90
N LEU A 295 -16.55 -3.87 -2.54
CA LEU A 295 -15.46 -3.87 -3.50
C LEU A 295 -15.23 -5.28 -4.07
N LYS A 296 -14.82 -5.35 -5.34
CA LYS A 296 -14.34 -6.61 -5.93
C LYS A 296 -13.06 -7.03 -5.24
N MET A 297 -12.94 -8.33 -5.01
CA MET A 297 -11.79 -8.96 -4.39
C MET A 297 -11.20 -10.00 -5.34
N ALA A 298 -9.88 -10.17 -5.31
CA ALA A 298 -9.14 -11.21 -5.99
C ALA A 298 -8.17 -11.85 -4.98
N ASP A 299 -8.26 -13.17 -4.79
CA ASP A 299 -7.40 -13.94 -3.88
C ASP A 299 -7.31 -13.34 -2.47
N GLY A 300 -8.45 -12.95 -1.91
CA GLY A 300 -8.54 -12.34 -0.56
C GLY A 300 -8.05 -10.88 -0.48
N LYS A 301 -7.64 -10.27 -1.59
CA LYS A 301 -7.17 -8.89 -1.67
C LYS A 301 -8.07 -8.00 -2.51
N ILE A 302 -8.00 -6.67 -2.31
CA ILE A 302 -8.83 -5.72 -3.04
C ILE A 302 -8.39 -5.70 -4.50
N ASP A 303 -9.31 -5.97 -5.41
CA ASP A 303 -9.05 -5.91 -6.84
C ASP A 303 -8.86 -4.45 -7.27
N ASN A 304 -7.67 -4.11 -7.76
CA ASN A 304 -7.35 -2.78 -8.25
C ASN A 304 -6.62 -2.82 -9.60
N LYS A 305 -6.68 -1.70 -10.33
CA LYS A 305 -5.90 -1.54 -11.56
C LYS A 305 -4.63 -0.76 -11.29
N MET A 306 -3.49 -1.41 -11.54
CA MET A 306 -2.14 -0.85 -11.38
C MET A 306 -1.96 0.54 -12.02
N GLU A 307 -2.64 0.86 -13.13
CA GLU A 307 -2.50 2.16 -13.81
C GLU A 307 -2.72 3.36 -12.86
N GLY A 308 -3.66 3.26 -11.93
CA GLY A 308 -3.98 4.34 -10.98
C GLY A 308 -4.31 3.87 -9.57
N MET A 309 -4.21 2.56 -9.30
CA MET A 309 -4.63 1.91 -8.05
C MET A 309 -6.12 2.01 -7.76
N HIS A 310 -6.96 2.24 -8.78
CA HIS A 310 -8.40 2.36 -8.63
C HIS A 310 -9.06 1.00 -8.44
N THR A 311 -10.06 0.93 -7.56
CA THR A 311 -10.83 -0.29 -7.28
C THR A 311 -12.05 -0.39 -8.20
N SER A 312 -12.94 -1.34 -7.93
CA SER A 312 -14.24 -1.44 -8.61
C SER A 312 -15.23 -0.32 -8.29
N MET A 313 -14.98 0.48 -7.25
CA MET A 313 -15.78 1.65 -6.89
C MET A 313 -15.09 2.93 -7.31
N ASP A 314 -15.78 3.75 -8.11
CA ASP A 314 -15.24 5.03 -8.54
C ASP A 314 -14.96 5.96 -7.35
N GLY A 315 -13.80 6.61 -7.40
CA GLY A 315 -13.29 7.45 -6.31
C GLY A 315 -12.63 6.70 -5.15
N VAL A 316 -12.56 5.36 -5.19
CA VAL A 316 -11.89 4.54 -4.17
C VAL A 316 -10.65 3.86 -4.74
N PHE A 317 -9.55 3.98 -4.01
CA PHE A 317 -8.23 3.46 -4.38
C PHE A 317 -7.73 2.49 -3.30
N ALA A 318 -6.95 1.47 -3.69
CA ALA A 318 -6.35 0.51 -2.77
C ALA A 318 -4.84 0.42 -2.99
N VAL A 319 -4.05 0.57 -1.91
CA VAL A 319 -2.59 0.70 -1.97
C VAL A 319 -1.89 -0.12 -0.89
N GLY A 320 -0.65 -0.52 -1.14
CA GLY A 320 0.11 -1.41 -0.27
C GLY A 320 -0.54 -2.79 -0.14
N ASP A 321 -0.22 -3.50 0.95
CA ASP A 321 -0.52 -4.93 1.08
C ASP A 321 -1.99 -5.32 0.90
N CYS A 322 -2.95 -4.41 1.10
CA CYS A 322 -4.37 -4.74 0.96
C CYS A 322 -4.83 -4.94 -0.49
N ASN A 323 -4.05 -4.53 -1.50
CA ASN A 323 -4.39 -4.69 -2.91
C ASN A 323 -3.89 -6.01 -3.51
N ASN A 324 -4.32 -6.36 -4.72
CA ASN A 324 -4.01 -7.64 -5.38
C ASN A 324 -2.80 -7.61 -6.34
N ASP A 325 -1.91 -6.60 -6.28
CA ASP A 325 -0.81 -6.49 -7.24
C ASP A 325 0.41 -7.38 -6.98
N GLY A 326 0.31 -8.27 -5.98
CA GLY A 326 1.26 -9.34 -5.74
C GLY A 326 2.54 -8.93 -5.01
N SER A 327 2.67 -7.69 -4.51
CA SER A 327 3.89 -7.21 -3.86
C SER A 327 3.64 -6.65 -2.45
N THR A 328 4.13 -7.34 -1.41
CA THR A 328 3.96 -6.93 0.00
C THR A 328 5.29 -6.54 0.65
N ASN A 329 5.88 -5.43 0.22
CA ASN A 329 7.08 -4.85 0.83
C ASN A 329 6.95 -3.32 0.95
N VAL A 330 7.79 -2.70 1.77
CA VAL A 330 7.69 -1.26 2.07
C VAL A 330 7.95 -0.37 0.84
N PRO A 331 9.00 -0.60 0.02
CA PRO A 331 9.20 0.17 -1.21
C PRO A 331 7.98 0.13 -2.15
N HIS A 332 7.39 -1.04 -2.32
CA HIS A 332 6.19 -1.23 -3.13
C HIS A 332 4.95 -0.54 -2.52
N ALA A 333 4.78 -0.64 -1.20
CA ALA A 333 3.74 0.09 -0.48
C ALA A 333 3.85 1.60 -0.72
N MET A 334 5.05 2.16 -0.63
CA MET A 334 5.31 3.57 -0.93
C MET A 334 5.03 3.92 -2.40
N PHE A 335 5.44 3.05 -3.33
CA PHE A 335 5.17 3.22 -4.77
C PHE A 335 3.66 3.28 -5.05
N SER A 336 2.89 2.31 -4.59
CA SER A 336 1.44 2.24 -4.85
C SER A 336 0.71 3.43 -4.24
N GLY A 337 1.08 3.85 -3.02
CA GLY A 337 0.59 5.08 -2.39
C GLY A 337 0.86 6.34 -3.24
N LYS A 338 2.10 6.49 -3.73
CA LYS A 338 2.48 7.62 -4.58
C LYS A 338 1.74 7.59 -5.92
N ARG A 339 1.59 6.42 -6.51
CA ARG A 339 0.88 6.22 -7.79
C ARG A 339 -0.59 6.63 -7.68
N ALA A 340 -1.27 6.20 -6.62
CA ALA A 340 -2.64 6.63 -6.34
C ALA A 340 -2.73 8.15 -6.19
N ALA A 341 -1.85 8.76 -5.39
CA ALA A 341 -1.86 10.21 -5.17
C ALA A 341 -1.73 11.04 -6.46
N VAL A 342 -0.83 10.64 -7.37
CA VAL A 342 -0.66 11.31 -8.67
C VAL A 342 -1.92 11.17 -9.52
N TYR A 343 -2.48 9.96 -9.61
CA TYR A 343 -3.69 9.72 -10.38
C TYR A 343 -4.88 10.51 -9.83
N ILE A 344 -5.10 10.46 -8.52
CA ILE A 344 -6.18 11.18 -7.81
C ILE A 344 -6.11 12.68 -8.11
N HIS A 345 -4.93 13.28 -8.00
CA HIS A 345 -4.78 14.72 -8.25
C HIS A 345 -5.23 15.10 -9.67
N VAL A 346 -4.74 14.38 -10.69
CA VAL A 346 -5.08 14.65 -12.09
C VAL A 346 -6.56 14.37 -12.37
N ALA A 347 -7.11 13.29 -11.82
CA ALA A 347 -8.53 12.96 -11.97
C ALA A 347 -9.43 14.07 -11.38
N MET A 348 -9.10 14.55 -10.18
CA MET A 348 -9.85 15.63 -9.54
C MET A 348 -9.73 16.96 -10.30
N GLU A 349 -8.58 17.28 -10.91
CA GLU A 349 -8.49 18.48 -11.76
C GLU A 349 -9.27 18.36 -13.06
N LYS A 350 -9.38 17.15 -13.64
CA LYS A 350 -10.27 16.92 -14.80
C LYS A 350 -11.74 17.11 -14.41
N GLU A 351 -12.14 16.63 -13.24
CA GLU A 351 -13.46 16.87 -12.65
C GLU A 351 -13.70 18.37 -12.45
N ASN A 352 -12.74 19.09 -11.85
CA ASN A 352 -12.83 20.52 -11.62
C ASN A 352 -12.94 21.32 -12.92
N ALA A 353 -12.12 21.01 -13.93
CA ALA A 353 -12.15 21.66 -15.24
C ALA A 353 -13.50 21.44 -15.94
N THR A 354 -14.05 20.24 -15.83
CA THR A 354 -15.38 19.90 -16.35
C THR A 354 -16.45 20.77 -15.68
N ALA A 355 -16.43 20.91 -14.36
CA ALA A 355 -17.36 21.77 -13.62
C ALA A 355 -17.18 23.27 -13.95
N MET A 356 -15.95 23.77 -14.08
CA MET A 356 -15.66 25.19 -14.37
C MET A 356 -16.09 25.63 -15.78
N ASN A 357 -15.88 24.78 -16.78
CA ASN A 357 -16.28 25.07 -18.16
C ASN A 357 -17.80 25.27 -18.31
N MET A 358 -18.58 24.84 -17.32
CA MET A 358 -20.03 25.03 -17.28
C MET A 358 -20.46 26.37 -16.70
N HIS A 359 -19.75 26.89 -15.70
CA HIS A 359 -19.97 28.26 -15.23
C HIS A 359 -19.58 29.33 -16.27
N LYS A 360 -18.82 28.96 -17.31
CA LYS A 360 -18.32 29.86 -18.36
C LYS A 360 -19.10 29.84 -19.69
N ALA A 361 -20.20 29.10 -19.83
CA ALA A 361 -20.99 29.10 -21.08
C ALA A 361 -22.20 30.07 -21.03
N PRO A 362 -22.36 30.96 -22.01
CA PRO A 362 -21.47 32.06 -22.37
C PRO A 362 -22.09 33.43 -22.01
N GLU A 363 -21.37 34.26 -21.24
CA GLU A 363 -21.36 35.69 -21.55
C GLU A 363 -20.65 35.84 -22.90
N LYS A 364 -21.24 36.63 -23.81
CA LYS A 364 -20.85 36.86 -25.21
C LYS A 364 -19.36 36.57 -25.47
N ARG A 365 -19.06 35.61 -26.37
CA ARG A 365 -17.71 35.40 -26.93
C ARG A 365 -17.07 36.76 -27.22
N ALA A 366 -16.11 37.17 -26.39
CA ALA A 366 -15.18 38.22 -26.76
C ALA A 366 -14.46 37.73 -28.02
N GLN A 367 -14.33 38.60 -29.02
CA GLN A 367 -13.59 38.27 -30.23
C GLN A 367 -12.17 37.81 -29.88
N PRO A 368 -11.60 36.84 -30.58
CA PRO A 368 -10.21 36.47 -30.38
C PRO A 368 -9.33 37.70 -30.59
N LEU A 369 -8.41 37.95 -29.65
CA LEU A 369 -7.41 38.99 -29.76
C LEU A 369 -6.64 38.82 -31.07
N SER A 370 -6.40 39.92 -31.77
CA SER A 370 -5.56 39.94 -32.95
C SER A 370 -4.13 39.52 -32.60
N VAL A 371 -3.39 39.01 -33.59
CA VAL A 371 -1.97 38.64 -33.44
C VAL A 371 -1.16 39.79 -32.84
N ARG A 372 -1.49 41.03 -33.21
CA ARG A 372 -0.84 42.24 -32.70
C ARG A 372 -1.11 42.49 -31.21
N GLU A 373 -2.34 42.25 -30.74
CA GLU A 373 -2.67 42.40 -29.31
C GLU A 373 -2.00 41.29 -28.48
N LEU A 374 -1.82 40.09 -29.04
CA LEU A 374 -1.05 39.02 -28.41
C LEU A 374 0.45 39.35 -28.33
N GLU A 375 1.00 39.97 -29.38
CA GLU A 375 2.38 40.45 -29.41
C GLU A 375 2.63 41.57 -28.39
N GLU A 376 1.75 42.57 -28.30
CA GLU A 376 1.87 43.66 -27.31
C GLU A 376 1.77 43.16 -25.86
N ILE A 377 0.95 42.14 -25.60
CA ILE A 377 0.86 41.51 -24.27
C ILE A 377 2.13 40.69 -23.98
N ALA A 378 2.64 39.93 -24.95
CA ALA A 378 3.86 39.14 -24.80
C ALA A 378 5.08 40.04 -24.57
N GLU A 379 5.23 41.14 -25.30
CA GLU A 379 6.30 42.12 -25.09
C GLU A 379 6.24 42.77 -23.70
N ARG A 380 5.03 43.03 -23.19
CA ARG A 380 4.84 43.61 -21.86
C ARG A 380 5.13 42.63 -20.73
N GLU A 381 4.84 41.34 -20.90
CA GLU A 381 5.03 40.33 -19.84
C GLU A 381 6.41 39.67 -19.85
N ILE A 382 7.05 39.51 -21.00
CA ILE A 382 8.34 38.84 -21.10
C ILE A 382 9.48 39.73 -20.55
N GLY A 383 9.34 41.06 -20.60
CA GLY A 383 10.39 41.98 -20.19
C GLY A 383 11.68 41.85 -21.02
N ASN A 384 12.61 42.78 -20.88
CA ASN A 384 13.86 42.83 -21.66
C ASN A 384 15.08 42.22 -20.94
N ASP A 385 14.84 41.37 -19.94
CA ASP A 385 15.87 40.78 -19.10
C ASP A 385 16.81 39.83 -19.87
N LEU A 386 16.28 39.11 -20.86
CA LEU A 386 17.03 38.21 -21.74
C LEU A 386 17.98 38.97 -22.70
N GLU A 387 17.55 40.13 -23.20
CA GLU A 387 18.36 40.96 -24.10
C GLU A 387 19.57 41.53 -23.34
N THR A 388 19.36 41.92 -22.08
CA THR A 388 20.41 42.43 -21.19
C THR A 388 21.47 41.35 -20.88
N LEU A 389 21.03 40.10 -20.67
CA LEU A 389 21.92 38.94 -20.47
C LEU A 389 22.66 38.54 -21.75
N TRP A 390 22.04 38.68 -22.93
CA TRP A 390 22.67 38.40 -24.22
C TRP A 390 23.79 39.40 -24.53
N GLN A 391 23.53 40.70 -24.36
CA GLN A 391 24.51 41.76 -24.61
C GLN A 391 25.72 41.70 -23.65
N ALA A 392 25.53 41.23 -22.42
CA ALA A 392 26.61 41.02 -21.46
C ALA A 392 27.57 39.88 -21.85
N LYS A 393 27.05 38.85 -22.54
CA LYS A 393 27.83 37.66 -22.97
C LYS A 393 28.57 37.85 -24.29
N VAL A 394 28.12 38.80 -25.12
CA VAL A 394 28.75 39.12 -26.42
C VAL A 394 29.91 40.14 -26.27
N ARG A 395 30.08 40.75 -25.09
CA ARG A 395 31.15 41.71 -24.77
C ARG A 395 32.22 41.19 -23.79
N SER A 396 32.16 39.91 -23.43
CA SER A 396 33.21 39.16 -22.71
C SER A 396 33.88 38.18 -23.65
#